data_AF-A0A6B3CM45-F1
#
_entry.id   AF-A0A6B3CM45-F1
#
_cell.length_a   1.000
_cell.length_b   1.000
_cell.length_c   1.000
_cell.angle_alpha   90.00
_cell.angle_beta   90.00
_cell.angle_gamma   90.00
#
_symmetry.space_group_name_H-M   'P 1'
#
loop_
_entity.id
_entity.type
_entity.pdbx_description
1 polymer ?
#
loop_
_entity_poly.entity_id
_entity_poly.type
_entity_poly.pdbx_seq_one_letter_code
_entity_poly.pdbx_strand_id
1 'polypeptide(L)'
;RALDAARTAWRAALAHPGLLADESDGIGGGAYPDGEVADEFYWAAAELYLTTGERDFEEYVLNSPVHTADIFGPTGFDWARTAAAARLDLATVPSRLPGRDRVRRSVVRGADGYLATLKAHPYGMPYAPEGNVYDWGSSHQVLNNA
;
A
#
# COMPACT_ATOMS: atom_id res chain seq x y z
N ARG A 1 15.92 -4.72 18.80
CA ARG A 1 14.94 -3.71 19.29
C ARG A 1 13.84 -3.43 18.27
N ALA A 2 14.11 -2.83 17.09
CA ALA A 2 13.05 -2.51 16.12
C ALA A 2 12.37 -3.78 15.56
N LEU A 3 13.15 -4.77 15.12
CA LEU A 3 12.61 -6.05 14.62
C LEU A 3 11.80 -6.81 15.68
N ASP A 4 12.25 -6.83 16.93
CA ASP A 4 11.53 -7.53 18.02
C ASP A 4 10.16 -6.88 18.29
N ALA A 5 10.10 -5.55 18.24
CA ALA A 5 8.86 -4.79 18.35
C ALA A 5 7.93 -5.09 17.15
N ALA A 6 8.46 -5.08 15.93
CA ALA A 6 7.70 -5.38 14.71
C ALA A 6 7.09 -6.80 14.75
N ARG A 7 7.86 -7.82 15.14
CA ARG A 7 7.34 -9.19 15.31
C ARG A 7 6.28 -9.29 16.41
N THR A 8 6.41 -8.49 17.46
CA THR A 8 5.41 -8.45 18.55
C THR A 8 4.11 -7.81 18.08
N ALA A 9 4.20 -6.70 17.36
CA ALA A 9 3.04 -6.04 16.75
C ALA A 9 2.34 -6.94 15.72
N TRP A 10 3.11 -7.60 14.84
CA TRP A 10 2.58 -8.57 13.87
C TRP A 10 1.74 -9.67 14.52
N ARG A 11 2.26 -10.31 15.57
CA ARG A 11 1.51 -11.36 16.29
C ARG A 11 0.26 -10.81 16.96
N ALA A 12 0.32 -9.60 17.53
CA ALA A 12 -0.83 -8.97 18.15
C ALA A 12 -1.92 -8.63 17.10
N ALA A 13 -1.52 -8.11 15.94
CA ALA A 13 -2.43 -7.80 14.84
C ALA A 13 -3.14 -9.06 14.33
N LEU A 14 -2.43 -10.17 14.13
CA LEU A 14 -3.04 -11.45 13.75
C LEU A 14 -4.02 -12.00 14.79
N ALA A 15 -3.80 -11.71 16.08
CA ALA A 15 -4.72 -12.11 17.15
C ALA A 15 -5.96 -11.20 17.24
N HIS A 16 -5.88 -9.98 16.69
CA HIS A 16 -6.93 -8.96 16.80
C HIS A 16 -7.18 -8.23 15.46
N PRO A 17 -7.46 -8.94 14.34
CA PRO A 17 -7.53 -8.31 13.02
C PRO A 17 -8.72 -7.37 12.82
N GLY A 18 -9.76 -7.47 13.68
CA GLY A 18 -10.96 -6.63 13.62
C GLY A 18 -10.97 -5.47 14.61
N LEU A 19 -9.85 -5.18 15.29
CA LEU A 19 -9.75 -3.99 16.14
C LEU A 19 -9.41 -2.77 15.27
N LEU A 20 -10.45 -2.18 14.67
CA LEU A 20 -10.35 -1.06 13.75
C LEU A 20 -10.55 0.28 14.47
N ALA A 21 -10.04 1.37 13.90
CA ALA A 21 -10.25 2.71 14.41
C ALA A 21 -11.72 3.13 14.24
N ASP A 22 -12.33 3.63 15.32
CA ASP A 22 -13.72 4.08 15.34
C ASP A 22 -13.83 5.48 14.72
N GLU A 23 -14.74 5.67 13.76
CA GLU A 23 -15.00 6.98 13.13
C GLU A 23 -15.37 8.06 14.17
N SER A 24 -15.93 7.67 15.31
CA SER A 24 -16.33 8.56 16.40
C SER A 24 -15.20 8.92 17.38
N ASP A 25 -14.03 8.29 17.28
CA ASP A 25 -12.87 8.54 18.15
C ASP A 25 -12.05 9.78 17.73
N GLY A 26 -12.75 10.90 17.50
CA GLY A 26 -12.17 12.19 17.09
C GLY A 26 -11.84 13.13 18.25
N ILE A 27 -11.68 12.62 19.48
CA ILE A 27 -11.54 13.48 20.67
C ILE A 27 -10.09 14.01 20.76
N GLY A 28 -9.88 15.24 20.29
CA GLY A 28 -8.57 15.91 20.36
C GLY A 28 -7.58 15.51 19.26
N GLY A 29 -8.04 14.76 18.24
CA GLY A 29 -7.28 14.34 17.08
C GLY A 29 -8.19 13.88 15.94
N GLY A 30 -7.63 13.69 14.74
CA GLY A 30 -8.37 13.05 13.65
C GLY A 30 -8.54 11.56 13.93
N ALA A 31 -9.71 11.00 13.58
CA ALA A 31 -10.03 9.59 13.88
C ALA A 31 -9.27 8.58 13.02
N TYR A 32 -8.84 8.96 11.81
CA TYR A 32 -8.19 8.08 10.81
C TYR A 32 -8.85 6.69 10.70
N PRO A 33 -10.18 6.63 10.53
CA PRO A 33 -10.87 5.36 10.43
C PRO A 33 -10.48 4.65 9.15
N ASP A 34 -10.29 3.34 9.26
CA ASP A 34 -10.02 2.47 8.12
C ASP A 34 -10.71 1.13 8.34
N GLY A 35 -11.56 0.77 7.38
CA GLY A 35 -12.36 -0.45 7.39
C GLY A 35 -11.67 -1.64 6.75
N GLU A 36 -10.60 -1.41 5.97
CA GLU A 36 -9.97 -2.43 5.15
C GLU A 36 -8.48 -2.49 5.45
N VAL A 37 -8.08 -3.51 6.23
CA VAL A 37 -6.70 -3.63 6.73
C VAL A 37 -5.85 -4.66 5.98
N ALA A 38 -6.40 -5.23 4.91
CA ALA A 38 -5.76 -6.34 4.18
C ALA A 38 -4.41 -5.91 3.57
N ASP A 39 -4.29 -4.65 3.18
CA ASP A 39 -3.08 -4.08 2.64
C ASP A 39 -2.06 -3.67 3.70
N GLU A 40 -2.48 -3.29 4.92
CA GLU A 40 -1.60 -3.06 6.06
C GLU A 40 -0.93 -4.37 6.46
N PHE A 41 -1.70 -5.46 6.51
CA PHE A 41 -1.13 -6.80 6.74
C PHE A 41 -0.18 -7.21 5.61
N TYR A 42 -0.51 -6.91 4.36
CA TYR A 42 0.37 -7.17 3.22
C TYR A 42 1.68 -6.36 3.31
N TRP A 43 1.60 -5.08 3.66
CA TRP A 43 2.76 -4.22 3.81
C TRP A 43 3.64 -4.66 4.98
N ALA A 44 3.05 -4.93 6.15
CA ALA A 44 3.79 -5.44 7.29
C ALA A 44 4.50 -6.76 6.99
N ALA A 45 3.83 -7.69 6.28
CA ALA A 45 4.44 -8.95 5.84
C ALA A 45 5.58 -8.71 4.83
N ALA A 46 5.40 -7.79 3.88
CA ALA A 46 6.43 -7.43 2.93
C ALA A 46 7.68 -6.88 3.63
N GLU A 47 7.53 -5.94 4.56
CA GLU A 47 8.65 -5.37 5.31
C GLU A 47 9.37 -6.38 6.19
N LEU A 48 8.61 -7.24 6.89
CA LEU A 48 9.16 -8.31 7.69
C LEU A 48 9.89 -9.33 6.82
N TYR A 49 9.35 -9.69 5.67
CA TYR A 49 10.01 -10.55 4.69
C TYR A 49 11.30 -9.94 4.16
N LEU A 50 11.28 -8.68 3.70
CA LEU A 50 12.46 -8.00 3.17
C LEU A 50 13.56 -7.84 4.23
N THR A 51 13.18 -7.68 5.50
CA THR A 51 14.12 -7.54 6.62
C THR A 51 14.72 -8.88 7.06
N THR A 52 13.94 -9.96 7.04
CA THR A 52 14.31 -11.24 7.69
C THR A 52 14.56 -12.40 6.74
N GLY A 53 13.92 -12.39 5.57
CA GLY A 53 13.87 -13.52 4.64
C GLY A 53 13.07 -14.72 5.14
N GLU A 54 12.28 -14.59 6.21
CA GLU A 54 11.52 -15.70 6.79
C GLU A 54 10.37 -16.15 5.88
N ARG A 55 10.18 -17.48 5.81
CA ARG A 55 9.22 -18.11 4.91
C ARG A 55 7.77 -17.78 5.26
N ASP A 56 7.44 -17.63 6.55
CA ASP A 56 6.08 -17.34 6.98
C ASP A 56 5.59 -15.98 6.44
N PHE A 57 6.48 -14.97 6.40
CA PHE A 57 6.16 -13.68 5.81
C PHE A 57 6.12 -13.74 4.27
N GLU A 58 7.00 -14.53 3.65
CA GLU A 58 6.93 -14.80 2.21
C GLU A 58 5.58 -15.42 1.81
N GLU A 59 5.15 -16.45 2.54
CA GLU A 59 3.87 -17.13 2.32
C GLU A 59 2.70 -16.17 2.54
N TYR A 60 2.76 -15.30 3.54
CA TYR A 60 1.73 -14.28 3.76
C TYR A 60 1.65 -13.31 2.58
N VAL A 61 2.79 -12.78 2.13
CA VAL A 61 2.87 -11.90 0.96
C VAL A 61 2.28 -12.58 -0.27
N LEU A 62 2.67 -13.82 -0.57
CA LEU A 62 2.24 -14.53 -1.78
C LEU A 62 0.76 -14.92 -1.76
N ASN A 63 0.18 -15.16 -0.58
CA ASN A 63 -1.23 -15.53 -0.41
C ASN A 63 -2.16 -14.34 -0.16
N SER A 64 -1.62 -13.13 0.04
CA SER A 64 -2.43 -11.94 0.26
C SER A 64 -3.27 -11.61 -0.98
N PRO A 65 -4.57 -11.28 -0.83
CA PRO A 65 -5.43 -10.92 -1.96
C PRO A 65 -4.91 -9.70 -2.72
N VAL A 66 -4.26 -8.76 -2.03
CA VAL A 66 -3.73 -7.53 -2.66
C VAL A 66 -2.38 -7.73 -3.36
N HIS A 67 -1.75 -8.91 -3.23
CA HIS A 67 -0.48 -9.22 -3.90
C HIS A 67 -0.61 -9.30 -5.42
N THR A 68 -1.76 -9.74 -5.92
CA THR A 68 -2.02 -9.88 -7.37
C THR A 68 -3.10 -8.93 -7.88
N ALA A 69 -3.81 -8.25 -6.98
CA ALA A 69 -4.78 -7.22 -7.33
C ALA A 69 -4.15 -6.05 -8.10
N ASP A 70 -5.01 -5.34 -8.83
CA ASP A 70 -4.69 -4.04 -9.39
C ASP A 70 -4.84 -2.98 -8.31
N ILE A 71 -3.71 -2.56 -7.77
CA ILE A 71 -3.61 -1.65 -6.61
C ILE A 71 -3.20 -0.23 -7.01
N PHE A 72 -2.88 -0.01 -8.30
CA PHE A 72 -2.51 1.29 -8.84
C PHE A 72 -3.74 1.89 -9.53
N GLY A 73 -4.62 2.48 -8.72
CA GLY A 73 -5.86 3.11 -9.17
C GLY A 73 -5.68 4.56 -9.66
N PRO A 74 -6.76 5.31 -9.89
CA PRO A 74 -6.69 6.72 -10.30
C PRO A 74 -6.18 7.66 -9.20
N THR A 75 -6.11 7.17 -7.96
CA THR A 75 -5.58 7.85 -6.78
C THR A 75 -4.30 7.15 -6.31
N GLY A 76 -3.39 7.89 -5.69
CA GLY A 76 -2.16 7.33 -5.13
C GLY A 76 -2.41 6.53 -3.87
N PHE A 77 -1.39 5.78 -3.43
CA PHE A 77 -1.40 5.20 -2.09
C PHE A 77 -1.46 6.32 -1.04
N ASP A 78 -1.93 6.02 0.16
CA ASP A 78 -1.98 7.00 1.25
C ASP A 78 -1.92 6.30 2.61
N TRP A 79 -2.37 6.99 3.66
CA TRP A 79 -2.33 6.51 5.03
C TRP A 79 -3.25 5.31 5.31
N ALA A 80 -4.29 5.09 4.49
CA ALA A 80 -5.25 3.99 4.61
C ALA A 80 -5.15 2.99 3.43
N ARG A 81 -4.24 3.24 2.48
CA ARG A 81 -4.08 2.41 1.28
C ARG A 81 -2.62 2.14 1.06
N THR A 82 -2.08 1.15 1.77
CA THR A 82 -0.64 0.89 1.88
C THR A 82 -0.13 -0.18 0.91
N ALA A 83 -1.00 -0.84 0.15
CA ALA A 83 -0.60 -1.93 -0.77
C ALA A 83 0.49 -1.51 -1.79
N ALA A 84 0.41 -0.28 -2.29
CA ALA A 84 1.36 0.19 -3.30
C ALA A 84 2.75 0.42 -2.70
N ALA A 85 2.85 0.89 -1.45
CA ALA A 85 4.11 1.02 -0.74
C ALA A 85 4.83 -0.35 -0.67
N ALA A 86 4.11 -1.37 -0.21
CA ALA A 86 4.60 -2.75 -0.20
C ALA A 86 5.04 -3.24 -1.60
N ARG A 87 4.26 -2.92 -2.64
CA ARG A 87 4.60 -3.33 -4.03
C ARG A 87 5.88 -2.65 -4.53
N LEU A 88 6.10 -1.39 -4.18
CA LEU A 88 7.31 -0.65 -4.51
C LEU A 88 8.53 -1.23 -3.79
N ASP A 89 8.41 -1.53 -2.49
CA ASP A 89 9.51 -2.10 -1.70
C ASP A 89 9.87 -3.51 -2.19
N LEU A 90 8.89 -4.39 -2.43
CA LEU A 90 9.12 -5.72 -3.00
C LEU A 90 9.76 -5.65 -4.41
N ALA A 91 9.42 -4.64 -5.20
CA ALA A 91 9.98 -4.44 -6.54
C ALA A 91 11.45 -3.95 -6.51
N THR A 92 11.83 -3.15 -5.52
CA THR A 92 13.09 -2.40 -5.48
C THR A 92 14.13 -3.03 -4.57
N VAL A 93 13.75 -3.42 -3.35
CA VAL A 93 14.66 -4.04 -2.36
C VAL A 93 15.06 -5.44 -2.83
N PRO A 94 16.37 -5.77 -2.92
CA PRO A 94 16.83 -7.09 -3.33
C PRO A 94 16.30 -8.20 -2.40
N SER A 95 15.60 -9.18 -2.98
CA SER A 95 15.09 -10.34 -2.26
C SER A 95 14.95 -11.55 -3.19
N ARG A 96 14.63 -12.71 -2.62
CA ARG A 96 14.38 -13.95 -3.35
C ARG A 96 12.89 -14.20 -3.60
N LEU A 97 12.05 -13.17 -3.50
CA LEU A 97 10.60 -13.31 -3.60
C LEU A 97 10.23 -14.06 -4.90
N PRO A 98 9.51 -15.18 -4.81
CA PRO A 98 9.01 -15.87 -5.98
C PRO A 98 8.15 -14.93 -6.84
N GLY A 99 8.44 -14.88 -8.15
CA GLY A 99 7.66 -14.05 -9.07
C GLY A 99 7.94 -12.54 -8.98
N ARG A 100 9.04 -12.10 -8.35
CA ARG A 100 9.43 -10.68 -8.26
C ARG A 100 9.41 -9.91 -9.59
N ASP A 101 9.68 -10.57 -10.71
CA ASP A 101 9.56 -9.92 -12.02
C ASP A 101 8.12 -9.52 -12.38
N ARG A 102 7.11 -10.28 -11.92
CA ARG A 102 5.70 -9.88 -12.06
C ARG A 102 5.39 -8.65 -11.19
N VAL A 103 5.92 -8.60 -9.97
CA VAL A 103 5.80 -7.46 -9.06
C VAL A 103 6.41 -6.20 -9.69
N ARG A 104 7.63 -6.28 -10.22
CA ARG A 104 8.26 -5.17 -10.96
C ARG A 104 7.44 -4.74 -12.17
N ARG A 105 6.97 -5.69 -12.97
CA ARG A 105 6.07 -5.37 -14.10
C ARG A 105 4.77 -4.72 -13.65
N SER A 106 4.21 -5.04 -12.48
CA SER A 106 3.01 -4.34 -12.00
C SER A 106 3.27 -2.89 -11.61
N VAL A 107 4.46 -2.57 -11.09
CA VAL A 107 4.85 -1.17 -10.79
C VAL A 107 4.97 -0.38 -12.09
N VAL A 108 5.64 -0.93 -13.11
CA VAL A 108 5.69 -0.31 -14.45
C VAL A 108 4.28 -0.17 -15.04
N ARG A 109 3.45 -1.22 -14.85
CA ARG A 109 1.98 -1.25 -15.01
C ARG A 109 1.31 0.06 -14.58
N GLY A 110 1.40 0.33 -13.28
CA GLY A 110 0.81 1.50 -12.64
C GLY A 110 1.40 2.81 -13.15
N ALA A 111 2.72 2.89 -13.30
CA ALA A 111 3.41 4.08 -13.81
C ALA A 111 2.98 4.43 -15.25
N ASP A 112 2.79 3.44 -16.12
CA ASP A 112 2.26 3.65 -17.48
C ASP A 112 0.83 4.22 -17.43
N GLY A 113 0.01 3.76 -16.48
CA GLY A 113 -1.32 4.31 -16.20
C GLY A 113 -1.27 5.78 -15.79
N TYR A 114 -0.42 6.13 -14.82
CA TYR A 114 -0.23 7.52 -14.40
C TYR A 114 0.32 8.41 -15.51
N LEU A 115 1.22 7.90 -16.35
CA LEU A 115 1.74 8.61 -17.52
C LEU A 115 0.65 8.87 -18.56
N ALA A 116 -0.26 7.91 -18.77
CA ALA A 116 -1.40 8.08 -19.66
C ALA A 116 -2.35 9.17 -19.12
N THR A 117 -2.65 9.13 -17.82
CA THR A 117 -3.44 10.16 -17.13
C THR A 117 -2.79 11.54 -17.29
N LEU A 118 -1.50 11.65 -17.01
CA LEU A 118 -0.73 12.89 -17.13
C LEU A 118 -0.83 13.49 -18.54
N LYS A 119 -0.71 12.66 -19.59
CA LYS A 119 -0.79 13.11 -20.99
C LYS A 119 -2.19 13.58 -21.40
N ALA A 120 -3.23 12.97 -20.81
CA ALA A 120 -4.62 13.33 -21.10
C ALA A 120 -5.12 14.52 -20.27
N HIS A 121 -4.51 14.76 -19.09
CA HIS A 121 -4.96 15.81 -18.18
C HIS A 121 -4.58 17.21 -18.71
N PRO A 122 -5.51 18.20 -18.76
CA PRO A 122 -5.26 19.52 -19.34
C PRO A 122 -4.09 20.30 -18.70
N TYR A 123 -3.78 19.99 -17.45
CA TYR A 123 -2.70 20.59 -16.68
C TYR A 123 -1.50 19.65 -16.45
N GLY A 124 -1.45 18.49 -17.13
CA GLY A 124 -0.32 17.57 -17.01
C GLY A 124 -0.17 16.93 -15.64
N MET A 125 -1.27 16.54 -14.98
CA MET A 125 -1.23 15.93 -13.64
C MET A 125 -1.51 14.42 -13.70
N PRO A 126 -0.75 13.59 -12.97
CA PRO A 126 -0.98 12.14 -12.89
C PRO A 126 -2.12 11.78 -11.92
N TYR A 127 -3.09 12.68 -11.72
CA TYR A 127 -4.22 12.50 -10.81
C TYR A 127 -5.49 12.97 -11.52
N ALA A 128 -6.42 12.04 -11.74
CA ALA A 128 -7.69 12.28 -12.41
C ALA A 128 -8.79 11.48 -11.67
N PRO A 129 -9.23 11.96 -10.50
CA PRO A 129 -10.30 11.31 -9.75
C PRO A 129 -11.61 11.35 -10.52
N GLU A 130 -12.55 10.49 -10.15
CA GLU A 130 -13.86 10.43 -10.80
C GLU A 130 -14.55 11.81 -10.79
N GLY A 131 -15.09 12.21 -11.94
CA GLY A 131 -15.72 13.52 -12.10
C GLY A 131 -14.79 14.72 -11.96
N ASN A 132 -13.46 14.52 -11.88
CA ASN A 132 -12.47 15.54 -11.51
C ASN A 132 -12.77 16.19 -10.15
N VAL A 133 -13.29 15.42 -9.19
CA VAL A 133 -13.52 15.89 -7.82
C VAL A 133 -12.26 15.69 -7.00
N TYR A 134 -11.62 16.79 -6.60
CA TYR A 134 -10.35 16.76 -5.86
C TYR A 134 -10.62 16.57 -4.37
N ASP A 135 -10.20 15.43 -3.84
CA ASP A 135 -10.40 15.10 -2.44
C ASP A 135 -9.50 15.90 -1.50
N TRP A 136 -9.80 15.82 -0.20
CA TRP A 136 -8.91 16.28 0.85
C TRP A 136 -7.53 15.64 0.66
N GLY A 137 -6.48 16.46 0.63
CA GLY A 137 -5.12 15.97 0.40
C GLY A 137 -4.83 15.59 -1.04
N SER A 138 -5.59 16.08 -2.02
CA SER A 138 -5.30 15.85 -3.45
C SER A 138 -3.86 16.18 -3.89
N SER A 139 -3.20 17.17 -3.27
CA SER A 139 -1.77 17.41 -3.52
C SER A 139 -0.88 16.23 -3.12
N HIS A 140 -1.22 15.51 -2.05
CA HIS A 140 -0.54 14.28 -1.66
C HIS A 140 -0.81 13.14 -2.65
N GLN A 141 -2.04 13.04 -3.15
CA GLN A 141 -2.40 12.07 -4.20
C GLN A 141 -1.59 12.30 -5.48
N VAL A 142 -1.45 13.57 -5.90
CA VAL A 142 -0.60 13.95 -7.03
C VAL A 142 0.85 13.54 -6.80
N LEU A 143 1.40 13.80 -5.61
CA LEU A 143 2.79 13.46 -5.28
C LEU A 143 3.04 11.95 -5.26
N ASN A 144 2.12 11.15 -4.74
CA ASN A 144 2.29 9.70 -4.67
C ASN A 144 2.10 8.98 -6.01
N ASN A 145 1.48 9.65 -7.00
CA ASN A 145 1.39 9.16 -8.38
C ASN A 145 2.59 9.57 -9.26
N ALA A 146 3.41 10.52 -8.80
CA ALA A 146 4.47 11.15 -9.58
C ALA A 146 5.77 10.34 -9.64
#